data_AF-A0A537BKT5-F1
#
_entry.id   AF-A0A537BKT5-F1
#
_cell.length_a   1.000
_cell.length_b   1.000
_cell.length_c   1.000
_cell.angle_alpha   90.00
_cell.angle_beta   90.00
_cell.angle_gamma   90.00
#
_symmetry.space_group_name_H-M   'P 1'
#
loop_
_entity.id
_entity.type
_entity.pdbx_description
1 polymer ?
#
loop_
_entity_poly.entity_id
_entity_poly.type
_entity_poly.pdbx_seq_one_letter_code
_entity_poly.pdbx_strand_id
1 'polypeptide(L)' 'DALDPARQIEAREAVARFAQALQALPAAQREAFLLHEEAGLSIAEIAAATGSNAEAAKSRLRYAVAKLKAAVEDD' A
#
# COMPACT_ATOMS: atom_id res chain seq x y z
N ASP A 1 20.14 -17.28 -19.25
CA ASP A 1 19.33 -16.12 -18.85
C ASP A 1 18.27 -16.55 -17.85
N ALA A 2 18.73 -17.01 -16.69
CA ALA A 2 17.92 -17.36 -15.54
C ALA A 2 18.32 -16.34 -14.48
N LEU A 3 17.33 -15.61 -13.96
CA LEU A 3 17.48 -14.54 -12.98
C LEU A 3 18.57 -14.87 -11.95
N ASP A 4 19.59 -14.02 -11.89
CA ASP A 4 20.65 -14.00 -10.88
C ASP A 4 20.09 -14.36 -9.49
N PRO A 5 20.63 -15.38 -8.80
CA PRO A 5 20.18 -15.76 -7.46
C PRO A 5 20.11 -14.60 -6.47
N ALA A 6 21.01 -13.61 -6.58
CA ALA A 6 20.97 -12.43 -5.73
C ALA A 6 19.69 -11.60 -5.94
N ARG A 7 19.31 -11.37 -7.21
CA ARG A 7 18.06 -10.66 -7.56
C ARG A 7 16.82 -11.41 -7.11
N GLN A 8 16.85 -12.75 -7.09
CA GLN A 8 15.73 -13.55 -6.58
C GLN A 8 15.56 -13.42 -5.07
N ILE A 9 16.65 -13.29 -4.33
CA ILE A 9 16.64 -13.08 -2.87
C ILE A 9 16.09 -11.67 -2.58
N GLU A 10 16.65 -10.65 -3.23
CA GLU A 10 16.21 -9.24 -3.11
C GLU A 10 14.71 -9.08 -3.39
N ALA A 11 14.20 -9.70 -4.47
CA ALA A 11 12.78 -9.66 -4.78
C ALA A 11 11.90 -10.31 -3.70
N ARG A 12 12.35 -11.43 -3.11
CA ARG A 12 11.61 -12.11 -2.02
C ARG A 12 11.60 -11.26 -0.75
N GLU A 13 12.72 -10.60 -0.45
CA GLU A 13 12.83 -9.69 0.69
C GLU A 13 11.93 -8.47 0.50
N ALA A 14 11.92 -7.86 -0.69
CA ALA A 14 11.03 -6.74 -1.00
C ALA A 14 9.54 -7.12 -0.83
N VAL A 15 9.13 -8.30 -1.31
CA VAL A 15 7.76 -8.81 -1.11
C VAL A 15 7.45 -9.02 0.38
N ALA A 16 8.39 -9.57 1.14
CA ALA A 16 8.22 -9.77 2.58
C ALA A 16 8.10 -8.42 3.33
N ARG A 17 8.95 -7.44 3.01
CA ARG A 17 8.90 -6.08 3.57
C ARG A 17 7.57 -5.40 3.24
N PHE A 18 7.11 -5.50 2.00
CA PHE A 18 5.81 -4.96 1.59
C PHE A 18 4.65 -5.58 2.37
N ALA A 19 4.62 -6.92 2.48
CA ALA A 19 3.55 -7.63 3.19
C ALA A 19 3.50 -7.25 4.68
N GLN A 20 4.66 -7.13 5.33
CA GLN A 20 4.77 -6.66 6.70
C GLN A 20 4.29 -5.21 6.85
N ALA A 21 4.70 -4.31 5.95
CA ALA A 21 4.28 -2.92 5.98
C ALA A 21 2.78 -2.76 5.77
N LEU A 22 2.19 -3.53 4.86
CA LEU A 22 0.74 -3.56 4.63
C LEU A 22 -0.01 -3.98 5.90
N GLN A 23 0.48 -4.99 6.62
CA GLN A 23 -0.08 -5.43 7.89
C GLN A 23 0.15 -4.45 9.06
N ALA A 24 1.19 -3.62 8.99
CA ALA A 24 1.49 -2.61 10.00
C ALA A 24 0.72 -1.29 9.78
N LEU A 25 0.12 -1.07 8.61
CA LEU A 25 -0.68 0.13 8.35
C LEU A 25 -1.85 0.26 9.34
N PRO A 26 -2.15 1.48 9.82
CA PRO A 26 -3.42 1.78 10.48
C PRO A 26 -4.60 1.31 9.61
N ALA A 27 -5.63 0.72 10.22
CA ALA A 27 -6.74 0.08 9.51
C ALA A 27 -7.35 0.97 8.41
N ALA A 28 -7.63 2.23 8.74
CA ALA A 28 -8.21 3.19 7.78
C ALA A 28 -7.27 3.56 6.61
N GLN A 29 -5.95 3.45 6.78
CA GLN A 29 -4.97 3.66 5.70
C GLN A 29 -4.93 2.42 4.79
N ARG A 30 -4.92 1.23 5.39
CA ARG A 30 -4.95 -0.05 4.67
C ARG A 30 -6.23 -0.21 3.84
N GLU A 31 -7.38 0.09 4.44
CA GLU A 31 -8.67 0.01 3.76
C GLU A 31 -8.75 0.96 2.56
N ALA A 32 -8.32 2.23 2.73
CA ALA A 32 -8.28 3.19 1.64
C ALA A 32 -7.35 2.74 0.50
N PHE A 33 -6.19 2.15 0.83
CA PHE A 33 -5.27 1.60 -0.15
C PHE A 33 -5.86 0.41 -0.91
N LEU A 34 -6.43 -0.58 -0.21
CA LEU A 34 -7.02 -1.76 -0.84
C LEU A 34 -8.23 -1.42 -1.72
N LEU A 35 -9.08 -0.49 -1.28
CA LEU A 35 -10.19 -0.01 -2.10
C LEU A 35 -9.70 0.70 -3.37
N HIS A 36 -8.56 1.38 -3.32
CA HIS A 36 -7.99 2.02 -4.49
C HIS A 36 -7.35 1.01 -5.45
N GLU A 37 -6.46 0.14 -4.95
CA GLU A 37 -5.65 -0.74 -5.79
C GLU A 37 -6.40 -2.01 -6.24
N GLU A 38 -7.19 -2.63 -5.36
CA GLU A 38 -7.89 -3.89 -5.66
C GLU A 38 -9.29 -3.67 -6.25
N ALA A 39 -9.99 -2.62 -5.78
CA ALA A 39 -11.34 -2.30 -6.24
C ALA A 39 -11.40 -1.15 -7.25
N GLY A 40 -10.28 -0.50 -7.55
CA GLY A 40 -10.20 0.58 -8.54
C GLY A 40 -10.97 1.86 -8.14
N LEU A 41 -11.31 2.03 -6.86
CA LEU A 41 -12.15 3.14 -6.42
C LEU A 41 -11.39 4.47 -6.45
N SER A 42 -12.09 5.52 -6.85
CA SER A 42 -11.64 6.91 -6.71
C SER A 42 -11.69 7.38 -5.25
N ILE A 43 -11.03 8.50 -4.94
CA ILE A 43 -11.10 9.12 -3.60
C ILE A 43 -12.55 9.40 -3.15
N ALA A 44 -13.41 9.83 -4.07
CA ALA A 44 -14.80 10.12 -3.76
C ALA A 44 -15.59 8.84 -3.40
N GLU A 45 -15.34 7.75 -4.14
CA GLU A 45 -15.97 6.46 -3.87
C GLU A 45 -15.43 5.84 -2.58
N ILE A 46 -14.13 5.96 -2.29
CA ILE A 46 -13.55 5.55 -1.00
C ILE A 46 -14.16 6.35 0.16
N ALA A 47 -14.34 7.66 0.00
CA ALA A 47 -14.98 8.50 1.00
C ALA A 47 -16.41 8.03 1.29
N ALA A 48 -17.19 7.77 0.24
CA ALA A 48 -18.54 7.24 0.36
C ALA A 48 -18.57 5.84 1.02
N ALA A 49 -17.72 4.91 0.56
CA ALA A 49 -17.66 3.54 1.06
C ALA A 49 -17.25 3.45 2.54
N THR A 50 -16.41 4.39 3.01
CA THR A 50 -15.88 4.41 4.39
C THR A 50 -16.59 5.39 5.32
N GLY A 51 -17.64 6.06 4.85
CA GLY A 51 -18.36 7.08 5.64
C GLY A 51 -17.47 8.26 6.05
N SER A 52 -16.47 8.60 5.25
CA SER A 52 -15.52 9.70 5.51
C SER A 52 -15.66 10.82 4.49
N ASN A 53 -14.96 11.94 4.70
CA ASN A 53 -14.89 13.00 3.69
C ASN A 53 -13.72 12.76 2.73
N ALA A 54 -13.75 13.44 1.57
CA ALA A 54 -12.75 13.30 0.52
C ALA A 54 -11.32 13.61 0.99
N GLU A 55 -11.13 14.61 1.86
CA GLU A 55 -9.79 14.97 2.38
C GLU A 55 -9.23 13.91 3.34
N ALA A 56 -10.09 13.27 4.14
CA ALA A 56 -9.72 12.15 4.99
C ALA A 56 -9.35 10.92 4.15
N ALA A 57 -10.17 10.56 3.15
CA ALA A 57 -9.88 9.46 2.22
C ALA A 57 -8.56 9.69 1.45
N LYS A 58 -8.37 10.90 0.91
CA LYS A 58 -7.13 11.32 0.24
C LYS A 58 -5.92 11.22 1.15
N SER A 59 -6.02 11.72 2.38
CA SER A 59 -4.91 11.67 3.34
C SER A 59 -4.58 10.23 3.74
N ARG A 60 -5.59 9.39 3.98
CA ARG A 60 -5.40 7.96 4.28
C ARG A 60 -4.67 7.24 3.16
N LEU A 61 -5.11 7.41 1.91
CA LEU A 61 -4.45 6.81 0.75
C LEU A 61 -3.02 7.32 0.59
N ARG A 62 -2.81 8.65 0.67
CA ARG A 62 -1.47 9.26 0.57
C ARG A 62 -0.49 8.65 1.58
N TYR A 63 -0.89 8.56 2.85
CA TYR A 63 -0.02 8.02 3.89
C TYR A 63 0.18 6.51 3.77
N ALA A 64 -0.82 5.75 3.30
CA ALA A 64 -0.66 4.34 3.01
C ALA A 64 0.41 4.12 1.93
N VAL A 65 0.28 4.79 0.78
CA VAL A 65 1.22 4.68 -0.35
C VAL A 65 2.63 5.11 0.07
N ALA A 66 2.76 6.23 0.79
CA ALA A 66 4.08 6.71 1.23
C ALA A 66 4.80 5.69 2.14
N LYS A 67 4.09 5.07 3.09
CA LYS A 67 4.66 4.06 3.98
C LYS A 67 5.00 2.75 3.27
N LEU A 68 4.16 2.32 2.34
CA LEU A 68 4.40 1.11 1.55
C LEU A 68 5.61 1.28 0.62
N LYS A 69 5.77 2.44 0.00
CA LYS A 69 6.95 2.77 -0.80
C LYS A 69 8.23 2.78 0.03
N ALA A 70 8.23 3.47 1.17
CA ALA A 70 9.38 3.50 2.06
C ALA A 70 9.81 2.09 2.49
N ALA A 71 8.86 1.19 2.77
CA ALA A 71 9.16 -0.17 3.18
C ALA A 71 9.81 -1.05 2.10
N VAL A 72 9.63 -0.72 0.81
CA VAL A 72 10.25 -1.47 -0.30
C VAL A 72 11.52 -0.81 -0.83
N GLU A 73 11.68 0.50 -0.61
CA GLU A 73 12.85 1.29 -1.00
C GLU A 73 14.01 1.21 0.03
N ASP A 74 13.75 0.80 1.28
CA ASP A 74 14.79 0.58 2.28
C ASP A 74 15.68 -0.61 1.89
N ASP A 75 16.88 -0.31 1.38
CA ASP A 75 18.07 -1.17 1.24
C ASP A 75 19.22 -0.65 2.11
#